data_AF-A0A4Y7M6J7-F1
#
_entry.id   AF-A0A4Y7M6J7-F1
#
_cell.length_a   1.000
_cell.length_b   1.000
_cell.length_c   1.000
_cell.angle_alpha   90.00
_cell.angle_beta   90.00
_cell.angle_gamma   90.00
#
_symmetry.space_group_name_H-M   'P 1'
#
loop_
_entity.id
_entity.type
_entity.pdbx_description
1 polymer ?
#
loop_
_entity_poly.entity_id
_entity_poly.type
_entity_poly.pdbx_seq_one_letter_code
_entity_poly.pdbx_strand_id
1 'polypeptide(L)'
;MAAGMCVYLMIRRRKTTIFTDAKETTNVSELKKIIQGITKVAPENQRLFKDDRVMEDNRCLADYGLISTTARAQSPASLSLVNRMENGEFEQIDITPLSSPPELPDVMKGQEAAHDTSAN
;
A
#
# COMPACT_ATOMS: atom_id res chain seq x y z
N MET A 1 0.88 24.66 14.45
CA MET A 1 1.87 23.65 14.01
C MET A 1 1.23 22.89 12.86
N ALA A 2 1.47 23.27 11.61
CA ALA A 2 1.05 22.44 10.48
C ALA A 2 1.90 21.17 10.55
N ALA A 3 1.32 20.06 11.02
CA ALA A 3 1.89 18.76 10.78
C ALA A 3 2.11 18.68 9.28
N GLY A 4 3.38 18.65 8.84
CA GLY A 4 3.69 18.47 7.43
C GLY A 4 2.92 17.24 6.95
N MET A 5 2.18 17.37 5.85
CA MET A 5 1.21 16.37 5.42
C MET A 5 1.94 15.04 5.17
N CYS A 6 1.88 14.14 6.15
CA CYS A 6 2.45 12.81 6.07
C CYS A 6 1.46 11.87 5.37
N VAL A 7 2.03 10.96 4.59
CA VAL A 7 1.32 9.84 3.97
C VAL A 7 1.81 8.54 4.57
N TYR A 8 0.90 7.62 4.78
CA TYR A 8 1.19 6.30 5.35
C TYR A 8 1.11 5.26 4.24
N LEU A 9 2.16 4.45 4.12
CA LEU A 9 2.37 3.55 3.00
C LEU A 9 2.47 2.10 3.48
N MET A 10 1.95 1.21 2.65
CA MET A 10 2.10 -0.24 2.76
C MET A 10 2.82 -0.73 1.51
N ILE A 11 4.14 -0.91 1.59
CA ILE A 11 4.96 -1.35 0.46
C ILE A 11 5.04 -2.87 0.48
N ARG A 12 4.56 -3.53 -0.57
CA ARG A 12 4.32 -4.98 -0.59
C ARG A 12 5.10 -5.67 -1.69
N ARG A 13 5.65 -6.84 -1.37
CA ARG A 13 6.34 -7.75 -2.28
C ARG A 13 6.27 -9.18 -1.76
N ARG A 14 5.69 -10.10 -2.52
CA ARG A 14 5.47 -11.50 -2.12
C ARG A 14 4.76 -11.54 -0.75
N LYS A 15 5.39 -12.13 0.26
CA LYS A 15 4.92 -12.18 1.66
C LYS A 15 5.39 -10.99 2.51
N THR A 16 6.24 -10.12 1.99
CA THR A 16 6.79 -8.97 2.72
C THR A 16 5.85 -7.77 2.61
N THR A 17 5.62 -7.12 3.75
CA THR A 17 4.90 -5.84 3.83
C THR A 17 5.68 -4.90 4.75
N ILE A 18 6.00 -3.71 4.25
CA ILE A 18 6.71 -2.66 4.98
C ILE A 18 5.72 -1.52 5.22
N PHE A 19 5.50 -1.17 6.49
CA PHE A 19 4.77 0.03 6.87
C PHE A 19 5.75 1.16 7.13
N THR A 20 5.53 2.30 6.50
CA THR A 20 6.37 3.50 6.65
C THR A 20 5.55 4.74 6.34
N ASP A 21 6.01 5.89 6.79
CA ASP A 21 5.48 7.19 6.43
C ASP A 21 6.49 8.03 5.66
N ALA A 22 5.99 8.95 4.87
CA ALA A 22 6.77 9.92 4.11
C ALA A 22 5.97 11.22 3.97
N LYS A 23 6.58 12.26 3.40
CA LYS A 23 5.85 13.47 3.02
C LYS A 23 5.22 13.27 1.64
N GLU A 24 4.10 13.93 1.37
CA GLU A 24 3.51 13.99 0.03
C GLU A 24 4.50 14.43 -1.05
N THR A 25 5.41 15.34 -0.67
CA THR A 25 6.46 15.91 -1.54
C THR A 25 7.71 15.04 -1.63
N THR A 26 7.78 13.91 -0.91
CA THR A 26 8.92 12.99 -0.99
C THR A 26 8.99 12.42 -2.41
N ASN A 27 10.19 12.38 -2.98
CA ASN A 27 10.37 11.79 -4.30
C ASN A 27 10.46 10.26 -4.22
N VAL A 28 10.10 9.59 -5.31
CA VAL A 28 10.18 8.13 -5.41
C VAL A 28 11.61 7.62 -5.18
N SER A 29 12.62 8.35 -5.66
CA SER A 29 14.04 8.04 -5.39
C SER A 29 14.40 8.05 -3.90
N GLU A 30 13.80 8.94 -3.11
CA GLU A 30 14.00 9.01 -1.66
C GLU A 30 13.27 7.86 -0.95
N LEU A 31 12.05 7.53 -1.38
CA LEU A 31 11.31 6.39 -0.85
C LEU A 31 12.07 5.07 -1.09
N LYS A 32 12.69 4.90 -2.27
CA LYS A 32 13.55 3.74 -2.56
C LYS A 32 14.78 3.64 -1.63
N LYS A 33 15.34 4.76 -1.17
CA LYS A 33 16.41 4.75 -0.16
C LYS A 33 15.91 4.28 1.21
N ILE A 34 14.68 4.64 1.59
CA ILE A 34 14.04 4.10 2.81
C ILE A 34 13.91 2.58 2.70
N ILE A 35 13.40 2.09 1.56
CA ILE A 35 13.29 0.65 1.28
C ILE A 35 14.65 -0.03 1.27
N GLN A 36 15.69 0.59 0.71
CA GLN A 36 17.06 0.09 0.75
C GLN A 36 17.56 -0.07 2.19
N GLY A 37 17.26 0.89 3.07
CA GLY A 37 17.60 0.81 4.48
C GLY A 37 17.09 -0.46 5.16
N ILE A 38 15.94 -0.95 4.73
CA ILE A 38 15.23 -2.12 5.31
C ILE A 38 15.61 -3.41 4.58
N THR A 39 15.51 -3.42 3.25
CA THR A 39 15.67 -4.61 2.40
C THR A 39 17.10 -4.87 1.96
N LYS A 40 17.98 -3.87 2.10
CA LYS A 40 19.37 -3.85 1.59
C LYS A 40 19.49 -4.00 0.07
N VAL A 41 18.41 -3.80 -0.68
CA VAL A 41 18.42 -3.77 -2.15
C VAL A 41 18.67 -2.34 -2.62
N ALA A 42 19.63 -2.14 -3.53
CA ALA A 42 19.97 -0.81 -4.02
C ALA A 42 18.81 -0.15 -4.81
N PRO A 43 18.59 1.19 -4.75
CA PRO A 43 17.45 1.86 -5.37
C PRO A 43 17.26 1.60 -6.87
N GLU A 44 18.36 1.47 -7.62
CA GLU A 44 18.37 1.15 -9.06
C GLU A 44 17.83 -0.25 -9.36
N ASN A 45 17.91 -1.15 -8.38
CA ASN A 45 17.37 -2.50 -8.44
C ASN A 45 15.95 -2.58 -7.88
N GLN A 46 15.31 -1.46 -7.56
CA GLN A 46 13.94 -1.39 -7.09
C GLN A 46 13.06 -0.68 -8.12
N ARG A 47 11.82 -1.17 -8.27
CA ARG A 47 10.77 -0.47 -9.01
C ARG A 47 9.49 -0.51 -8.21
N LEU A 48 8.88 0.65 -8.07
CA LEU A 48 7.64 0.85 -7.33
C LEU A 48 6.48 1.05 -8.30
N PHE A 49 5.32 0.54 -7.90
CA PHE A 49 4.06 0.75 -8.62
C PHE A 49 3.00 1.26 -7.67
N LYS A 50 2.21 2.21 -8.16
CA LYS A 50 0.90 2.51 -7.60
C LYS A 50 -0.13 1.87 -8.53
N ASP A 51 -0.84 0.87 -8.02
CA ASP A 51 -1.68 -0.01 -8.83
C ASP A 51 -0.82 -0.63 -9.96
N ASP A 52 -1.17 -0.41 -11.23
CA ASP A 52 -0.40 -0.89 -12.39
C ASP A 52 0.57 0.17 -12.97
N ARG A 53 0.64 1.36 -12.37
CA ARG A 53 1.46 2.47 -12.87
C ARG A 53 2.84 2.48 -12.22
N VAL A 54 3.88 2.37 -13.05
CA VAL A 54 5.29 2.54 -12.63
C VAL A 54 5.50 3.95 -12.07
N MET A 55 6.20 4.02 -10.94
CA MET A 55 6.59 5.27 -10.31
C MET A 55 7.99 5.72 -10.76
N GLU A 56 8.12 6.98 -11.18
CA GLU A 56 9.34 7.59 -11.71
C GLU A 56 10.12 8.30 -10.60
N ASP A 57 11.45 8.16 -10.60
CA ASP A 57 12.34 8.57 -9.50
C ASP A 57 12.31 10.07 -9.17
N ASN A 58 11.98 10.91 -10.16
CA ASN A 58 11.91 12.38 -10.08
C ASN A 58 10.51 12.91 -9.75
N ARG A 59 9.50 12.04 -9.62
CA ARG A 59 8.13 12.43 -9.26
C ARG A 59 7.92 12.27 -7.76
N CYS A 60 7.05 13.11 -7.21
CA CYS A 60 6.69 13.05 -5.80
C CYS A 60 5.57 12.03 -5.55
N LEU A 61 5.33 11.65 -4.29
CA LEU A 61 4.25 10.72 -3.94
C LEU A 61 2.86 11.29 -4.32
N ALA A 62 2.66 12.60 -4.16
CA ALA A 62 1.41 13.27 -4.53
C ALA A 62 1.05 13.13 -6.02
N ASP A 63 2.05 13.03 -6.91
CA ASP A 63 1.85 12.82 -8.35
C ASP A 63 1.16 11.49 -8.69
N TYR A 64 1.12 10.57 -7.72
CA TYR A 64 0.46 9.26 -7.79
C TYR A 64 -0.80 9.19 -6.91
N GLY A 65 -1.30 10.33 -6.44
CA GLY A 65 -2.49 10.41 -5.58
C GLY A 65 -2.26 9.94 -4.14
N LEU A 66 -1.00 9.80 -3.72
CA LEU A 66 -0.62 9.51 -2.34
C LEU A 66 -0.56 10.83 -1.58
N ILE A 67 -1.70 11.21 -1.02
CA ILE A 67 -1.88 12.43 -0.22
C ILE A 67 -2.45 12.08 1.14
N SER A 68 -2.30 12.96 2.12
CA SER A 68 -2.66 12.76 3.53
C SER A 68 -4.13 12.38 3.74
N THR A 69 -5.01 12.78 2.82
CA THR A 69 -6.44 12.42 2.86
C THR A 69 -6.72 11.01 2.36
N THR A 70 -5.90 10.48 1.45
CA THR A 70 -6.07 9.14 0.82
C THR A 70 -5.19 8.07 1.46
N ALA A 71 -4.00 8.44 1.94
CA ALA A 71 -3.00 7.55 2.54
C ALA A 71 -2.90 7.80 4.04
N ARG A 72 -3.95 7.43 4.79
CA ARG A 72 -4.09 7.71 6.23
C ARG A 72 -3.46 6.62 7.09
N ALA A 73 -3.10 6.93 8.34
CA ALA A 73 -2.47 5.96 9.25
C ALA A 73 -3.29 4.67 9.42
N GLN A 74 -4.60 4.80 9.60
CA GLN A 74 -5.54 3.67 9.74
C GLN A 74 -5.90 3.00 8.41
N SER A 75 -5.55 3.62 7.28
CA SER A 75 -5.80 3.08 5.94
C SER A 75 -4.63 3.48 5.01
N PRO A 76 -3.45 2.85 5.19
CA PRO A 76 -2.26 3.19 4.42
C PRO A 76 -2.45 2.86 2.94
N ALA A 77 -1.87 3.68 2.07
CA ALA A 77 -1.90 3.42 0.64
C ALA A 77 -0.95 2.27 0.27
N SER A 78 -1.42 1.34 -0.56
CA SER A 78 -0.62 0.19 -1.00
C SER A 78 0.25 0.52 -2.21
N LEU A 79 1.51 0.08 -2.17
CA LEU A 79 2.47 0.15 -3.27
C LEU A 79 3.06 -1.24 -3.53
N SER A 80 3.23 -1.59 -4.79
CA SER A 80 3.92 -2.83 -5.18
C SER A 80 5.40 -2.55 -5.35
N LEU A 81 6.26 -3.39 -4.75
CA LEU A 81 7.71 -3.36 -4.96
C LEU A 81 8.11 -4.58 -5.77
N VAL A 82 8.88 -4.35 -6.84
CA VAL A 82 9.57 -5.39 -7.58
C VAL A 82 11.08 -5.11 -7.60
N ASN A 83 11.86 -6.17 -7.52
CA ASN A 83 13.31 -6.11 -7.56
C ASN A 83 13.85 -6.56 -8.92
N ARG A 84 14.98 -6.00 -9.31
CA ARG A 84 15.78 -6.47 -10.44
C ARG A 84 16.41 -7.81 -10.11
N MET A 85 16.31 -8.76 -11.05
CA MET A 85 16.87 -10.10 -10.99
C MET A 85 18.30 -10.12 -11.56
N GLU A 86 19.01 -11.23 -11.35
CA GLU A 86 20.39 -11.41 -11.83
C GLU A 86 20.52 -11.35 -13.37
N ASN A 87 19.46 -11.72 -14.10
CA ASN A 87 19.40 -11.61 -15.55
C ASN A 87 19.21 -10.16 -16.07
N GLY A 88 19.13 -9.18 -15.17
CA GLY A 88 18.94 -7.76 -15.49
C GLY A 88 17.49 -7.33 -15.72
N GLU A 89 16.53 -8.26 -15.72
CA GLU A 89 15.11 -7.96 -15.82
C GLU A 89 14.50 -7.69 -14.44
N PHE A 90 13.34 -7.05 -14.40
CA PHE A 90 12.57 -6.91 -13.16
C PHE A 90 11.62 -8.09 -13.01
N GLU A 91 11.43 -8.55 -11.78
CA GLU A 91 10.36 -9.52 -11.50
C GLU A 91 8.99 -8.92 -11.83
N GLN A 92 8.02 -9.81 -12.06
CA GLN A 92 6.62 -9.42 -12.16
C GLN A 92 6.08 -9.03 -10.78
N ILE A 93 5.02 -8.22 -10.76
CA ILE A 93 4.30 -7.92 -9.52
C ILE A 93 3.73 -9.23 -8.97
N ASP A 94 4.23 -9.64 -7.82
CA ASP A 94 3.74 -10.77 -7.05
C ASP A 94 3.49 -10.29 -5.62
N ILE A 95 2.23 -10.32 -5.19
CA ILE A 95 1.80 -9.96 -3.83
C ILE A 95 0.95 -11.11 -3.31
N THR A 96 1.41 -11.74 -2.23
CA THR A 96 0.63 -12.78 -1.57
C THR A 96 -0.58 -12.14 -0.88
N PRO A 97 -1.82 -12.57 -1.19
CA PRO A 97 -3.01 -12.09 -0.49
C PRO A 97 -2.91 -12.32 1.01
N LEU A 98 -3.52 -11.43 1.80
CA LEU A 98 -3.70 -11.68 3.23
C LEU A 98 -4.72 -12.82 3.42
N SER A 99 -4.69 -13.44 4.59
CA SER A 99 -5.70 -14.44 4.96
C SER A 99 -7.11 -13.84 4.94
N SER A 100 -8.08 -14.63 4.50
CA SER A 100 -9.49 -14.28 4.63
C SER A 100 -9.94 -14.43 6.10
N PRO A 101 -10.82 -13.52 6.59
CA PRO A 101 -11.43 -13.69 7.90
C PRO A 101 -12.28 -14.97 7.95
N PRO A 102 -12.47 -15.57 9.14
CA PRO A 102 -13.41 -16.68 9.31
C PRO A 102 -14.84 -16.22 9.07
N GLU A 103 -15.77 -17.16 8.92
CA GLU A 103 -17.19 -16.86 8.89
C GLU A 103 -17.61 -16.12 10.17
N LEU A 104 -18.47 -15.11 10.00
CA LEU A 104 -19.03 -14.39 11.14
C LEU A 104 -19.89 -15.35 11.97
N PRO A 105 -19.71 -15.41 13.30
CA PRO A 105 -20.61 -16.15 14.18
C PRO A 105 -22.05 -15.68 14.04
N ASP A 106 -23.03 -16.57 14.23
CA ASP A 106 -24.45 -16.23 14.08
C ASP A 106 -24.90 -15.09 15.00
N VAL A 107 -24.32 -14.98 16.20
CA VAL A 107 -24.60 -13.87 17.14
C VAL A 107 -24.13 -12.49 16.64
N MET A 108 -23.22 -12.47 15.66
CA MET A 108 -22.70 -11.26 15.03
C MET A 108 -23.35 -10.99 13.67
N LYS A 109 -24.04 -11.98 13.08
CA LYS A 109 -24.89 -11.75 11.92
C LYS A 109 -26.08 -10.94 12.44
N GLY A 110 -26.28 -9.74 11.90
CA GLY A 110 -27.39 -8.88 12.30
C GLY A 110 -28.69 -9.68 12.27
N GLN A 111 -29.54 -9.50 13.28
CA GLN A 111 -30.87 -10.07 13.33
C GLN A 111 -31.60 -9.56 12.08
N GLU A 112 -31.80 -10.43 11.08
CA GLU A 112 -32.51 -10.06 9.86
C GLU A 112 -33.81 -9.37 10.26
N ALA A 113 -34.06 -8.24 9.62
CA ALA A 113 -35.19 -7.37 9.86
C ALA A 113 -36.52 -8.16 9.78
N ALA A 114 -36.95 -8.70 10.92
CA ALA A 114 -38.31 -9.19 11.12
C ALA A 114 -39.20 -7.99 11.42
N HIS A 115 -39.34 -7.08 10.45
CA HIS A 115 -40.34 -6.01 10.52
C HIS A 115 -40.84 -5.61 9.13
N ASP A 116 -41.47 -6.56 8.44
CA ASP A 116 -42.58 -6.38 7.49
C ASP A 116 -42.96 -7.81 7.02
N THR A 117 -44.20 -8.31 7.11
CA THR A 117 -45.50 -7.68 6.88
C THR A 117 -46.58 -8.37 7.73
N SER A 118 -47.43 -7.60 8.40
CA SER A 118 -48.83 -7.98 8.59
C SER A 118 -49.69 -6.78 8.27
N ALA A 119 -50.15 -6.74 7.03
CA ALA A 119 -51.40 -6.08 6.69
C ALA A 119 -52.55 -7.01 7.13
N ASN A 120 -53.36 -6.53 8.07
CA ASN A 120 -54.83 -6.50 7.97
C ASN A 120 -55.41 -5.71 9.14
#